data_AF-A0A534X7P6-F1
#
_entry.id   AF-A0A534X7P6-F1
#
_cell.length_a   1.000
_cell.length_b   1.000
_cell.length_c   1.000
_cell.angle_alpha   90.00
_cell.angle_beta   90.00
_cell.angle_gamma   90.00
#
_symmetry.space_group_name_H-M   'P 1'
#
loop_
_entity.id
_entity.type
_entity.pdbx_description
1 polymer ?
#
loop_
_entity_poly.entity_id
_entity_poly.type
_entity_poly.pdbx_seq_one_letter_code
_entity_poly.pdbx_strand_id
1 'polypeptide(L)' 'MRLEQTARRFAAADIIPVAARCDEEQRFPGDVARKAWELGLMNLEVPRELGGLRLGVLDTCPSGCSAR' A
#
# COMPACT_ATOMS: atom_id res chain seq x y z
N MET A 1 -10.06 -9.62 6.57
CA MET A 1 -9.69 -8.20 6.57
C MET A 1 -9.59 -7.72 5.13
N ARG A 2 -10.25 -6.61 4.82
CA ARG A 2 -10.58 -6.09 3.49
C ARG A 2 -9.43 -5.26 2.88
N LEU A 3 -8.20 -5.76 3.01
CA LEU A 3 -6.96 -5.04 2.65
C LEU A 3 -6.95 -4.67 1.16
N GLU A 4 -7.40 -5.59 0.30
CA GLU A 4 -7.50 -5.36 -1.15
C GLU A 4 -8.37 -4.13 -1.49
N GLN A 5 -9.50 -3.93 -0.78
CA GLN A 5 -10.43 -2.88 -1.16
C GLN A 5 -9.99 -1.54 -0.61
N THR A 6 -9.38 -1.53 0.58
CA THR A 6 -8.69 -0.35 1.08
C THR A 6 -7.57 0.06 0.13
N ALA A 7 -6.75 -0.90 -0.32
CA ALA A 7 -5.68 -0.65 -1.29
C ALA A 7 -6.23 -0.14 -2.64
N ARG A 8 -7.27 -0.78 -3.19
CA ARG A 8 -7.90 -0.34 -4.45
C ARG A 8 -8.49 1.08 -4.34
N ARG A 9 -9.16 1.40 -3.24
CA ARG A 9 -9.73 2.75 -3.02
C ARG A 9 -8.63 3.80 -2.88
N PHE A 10 -7.58 3.49 -2.11
CA PHE A 10 -6.44 4.38 -1.95
C PHE A 10 -5.69 4.61 -3.26
N ALA A 11 -5.47 3.54 -4.05
CA ALA A 11 -4.85 3.66 -5.36
C ALA A 11 -5.65 4.58 -6.29
N ALA A 12 -6.97 4.42 -6.34
CA ALA A 12 -7.84 5.26 -7.18
C ALA A 12 -7.89 6.72 -6.74
N ALA A 13 -7.90 6.98 -5.43
CA ALA A 13 -8.07 8.32 -4.88
C ALA A 13 -6.76 9.13 -4.81
N ASP A 14 -5.65 8.49 -4.43
CA ASP A 14 -4.41 9.20 -4.07
C ASP A 14 -3.22 8.87 -4.98
N ILE A 15 -3.16 7.68 -5.60
CA ILE A 15 -2.02 7.27 -6.44
C ILE A 15 -2.24 7.65 -7.92
N ILE A 16 -3.34 7.19 -8.52
CA ILE A 16 -3.64 7.40 -9.96
C ILE A 16 -3.57 8.88 -10.38
N PRO A 17 -4.13 9.85 -9.63
CA PRO A 17 -4.14 11.25 -10.06
C PRO A 17 -2.76 11.89 -10.16
N VAL A 18 -1.78 11.41 -9.39
CA VAL A 18 -0.42 11.99 -9.35
C VAL A 18 0.61 11.15 -10.09
N ALA A 19 0.27 9.92 -10.48
CA ALA A 19 1.19 8.95 -11.06
C ALA A 19 1.90 9.48 -12.33
N ALA A 20 1.14 10.00 -13.29
CA ALA A 20 1.70 10.50 -14.56
C ALA A 20 2.70 11.65 -14.32
N ARG A 21 2.32 12.63 -13.49
CA ARG A 21 3.20 13.75 -13.14
C ARG A 21 4.46 13.29 -12.41
N CYS A 22 4.33 12.35 -11.47
CA CYS A 22 5.47 11.81 -10.73
C CYS A 22 6.46 11.06 -11.62
N ASP A 23 5.97 10.34 -12.64
CA ASP A 23 6.80 9.65 -13.62
C ASP A 23 7.57 10.65 -14.51
N GLU A 24 6.88 11.66 -15.04
CA GLU A 24 7.47 12.73 -15.86
C GLU A 24 8.51 13.55 -15.09
N GLU A 25 8.22 13.93 -13.84
CA GLU A 25 9.10 14.72 -12.98
C GLU A 25 10.21 13.88 -12.30
N GLN A 26 10.18 12.55 -12.47
CA GLN A 26 11.01 11.60 -11.72
C GLN A 26 10.98 11.87 -10.20
N ARG A 27 9.82 12.30 -9.68
CA ARG A 27 9.66 12.78 -8.32
C ARG A 27 8.90 11.77 -7.47
N PHE A 28 9.50 11.36 -6.36
CA PHE A 28 8.85 10.49 -5.39
C PHE A 28 7.70 11.22 -4.67
N PRO A 29 6.46 10.69 -4.69
CA PRO A 29 5.32 11.27 -4.00
C PRO A 29 5.35 10.93 -2.49
N GLY A 30 6.22 11.61 -1.74
CA GLY A 30 6.41 11.36 -0.31
C GLY A 30 5.18 11.64 0.55
N ASP A 31 4.28 12.51 0.10
CA ASP A 31 2.97 12.77 0.71
C ASP A 31 2.02 11.59 0.56
N VAL A 32 1.95 10.97 -0.62
CA VAL A 32 1.17 9.76 -0.87
C VAL A 32 1.76 8.58 -0.10
N ALA A 33 3.09 8.45 -0.07
CA ALA A 33 3.76 7.40 0.70
C ALA A 33 3.48 7.51 2.21
N ARG A 34 3.47 8.72 2.77
CA ARG A 34 3.12 8.95 4.18
C ARG A 34 1.67 8.57 4.49
N LYS A 35 0.72 8.92 3.61
CA LYS A 35 -0.67 8.48 3.75
C LYS A 35 -0.80 6.96 3.69
N ALA A 36 -0.08 6.31 2.78
CA ALA A 36 -0.06 4.85 2.68
C ALA A 36 0.47 4.19 3.96
N TRP A 37 1.48 4.79 4.60
CA TRP A 37 2.00 4.36 5.89
C TRP A 37 0.96 4.45 7.00
N GLU A 38 0.29 5.61 7.14
CA GLU A 38 -0.74 5.84 8.16
C GLU A 38 -1.95 4.91 8.00
N LEU A 39 -2.28 4.54 6.76
CA LEU A 39 -3.34 3.57 6.45
C LEU A 39 -2.93 2.12 6.69
N GLY A 40 -1.68 1.87 7.10
CA GLY A 40 -1.15 0.53 7.31
C GLY A 40 -1.10 -0.28 6.02
N LEU A 41 -0.87 0.37 4.87
CA LEU A 41 -0.68 -0.28 3.56
C LEU A 41 0.82 -0.51 3.25
N MET A 42 1.71 -0.14 4.17
CA MET A 42 3.16 -0.32 4.06
C MET A 42 3.68 -1.14 5.24
N ASN A 43 4.81 -1.82 5.05
CA ASN A 43 5.49 -2.60 6.10
C ASN A 43 4.59 -3.64 6.78
N LEU A 44 3.75 -4.29 5.97
CA LEU A 44 2.74 -5.25 6.41
C LEU A 44 3.33 -6.45 7.16
N GLU A 45 4.55 -6.86 6.81
CA GLU A 45 5.29 -7.98 7.40
C GLU A 45 6.09 -7.63 8.66
N VAL A 46 6.26 -6.32 8.95
CA VAL A 46 7.02 -5.89 10.12
C VAL A 46 6.29 -6.32 11.41
N PRO A 47 7.02 -6.78 12.45
CA PRO A 47 6.42 -7.14 13.71
C PRO A 47 5.62 -5.98 14.31
N ARG A 48 4.51 -6.30 15.00
CA ARG A 48 3.63 -5.28 15.60
C ARG A 48 4.35 -4.40 16.62
N GLU A 49 5.39 -4.92 17.26
CA GLU A 49 6.23 -4.19 18.20
C GLU A 49 6.98 -3.01 17.54
N LEU A 50 7.12 -3.01 16.21
CA LEU A 50 7.77 -1.98 15.42
C LEU A 50 6.80 -1.22 14.50
N GLY A 51 5.49 -1.35 14.74
CA GLY A 51 4.44 -0.64 13.99
C GLY A 51 3.96 -1.32 12.71
N GLY A 52 4.34 -2.58 12.46
CA GLY A 52 3.84 -3.36 11.32
C GLY A 52 2.61 -4.21 11.65
N LEU A 53 2.06 -4.91 10.65
CA LEU A 53 0.84 -5.71 10.81
C LEU A 53 1.09 -7.22 11.02
N ARG A 54 2.36 -7.67 10.96
CA ARG A 54 2.79 -9.07 11.02
C ARG A 54 1.97 -9.98 10.09
N LEU A 55 1.80 -9.56 8.84
CA LEU A 55 1.13 -10.32 7.78
C LEU A 55 2.13 -11.22 7.04
N GLY A 56 1.71 -12.43 6.65
CA GLY A 56 2.50 -13.31 5.78
C GLY A 56 2.54 -12.79 4.35
N VAL A 57 3.56 -13.17 3.56
CA VAL A 57 3.76 -12.66 2.18
C VAL A 57 2.53 -12.83 1.28
N LEU A 58 1.74 -13.88 1.51
CA LEU A 58 0.49 -14.15 0.77
C LEU A 58 -0.68 -13.27 1.25
N ASP A 59 -0.72 -12.88 2.52
CA ASP A 59 -1.71 -11.94 3.05
C ASP A 59 -1.43 -10.49 2.60
N THR A 60 -0.15 -10.20 2.33
CA THR A 60 0.36 -8.90 1.87
C THR A 60 0.07 -8.64 0.38
N CYS A 61 -0.28 -9.68 -0.38
CA CYS A 61 -0.51 -9.61 -1.82
C CYS A 61 -2.01 -9.42 -2.16
N PRO A 62 -2.48 -8.20 -2.50
CA PRO A 62 -3.90 -7.92 -2.73
C PRO A 62 -4.45 -8.49 -4.05
N SER A 63 -3.60 -9.06 -4.92
CA SER A 63 -3.99 -9.69 -6.18
C SER A 63 -4.52 -11.12 -6.04
N GLY A 64 -4.67 -11.62 -4.82
CA GLY A 64 -5.44 -12.85 -4.60
C GLY A 64 -4.78 -14.08 -5.21
N CYS A 65 -3.45 -14.21 -5.11
CA CYS A 65 -2.80 -15.51 -5.21
C CYS A 65 -3.13 -16.33 -3.95
N SER A 66 -4.41 -16.66 -3.78
CA SER A 66 -4.82 -17.74 -2.88
C SER A 66 -4.13 -18.98 -3.39
N ALA A 67 -3.22 -19.55 -2.59
CA ALA A 67 -2.92 -20.96 -2.69
C ALA A 67 -4.25 -21.71 -2.59
N ARG A 68 -4.74 -22.17 -3.74
CA ARG A 68 -5.42 -23.45 -3.80
C ARG A 68 -4.36 -24.47 -4.15
#